data_AF-A0A956UEG0-F1
#
_entry.id   AF-A0A956UEG0-F1
#
_cell.length_a   1.000
_cell.length_b   1.000
_cell.length_c   1.000
_cell.angle_alpha   90.00
_cell.angle_beta   90.00
_cell.angle_gamma   90.00
#
_symmetry.space_group_name_H-M   'P 1'
#
loop_
_entity.id
_entity.type
_entity.pdbx_description
1 polymer ?
#
loop_
_entity_poly.entity_id
_entity_poly.type
_entity_poly.pdbx_seq_one_letter_code
_entity_poly.pdbx_strand_id
1 'polypeptide(L)'
;DVKYVEAVLKKLAQRVNMDNRHIFAVGLSNGGYFVQLLASRLDNRIAGIAVVASTAMSQALSDPGSARAVPAVFFLGTEDALVNWSDGKNRSLGRYADKVGLEGIDPNFYKLARYGGWMSADDMIAYWTKRNRSTGSGQESLMPDTNREDGMRVRRIEYGSRGNAVTVYKIEGGMHSWPGALTLPGSKIKSCQDINAGELIWKFFRLYAW
;
A
#
# COMPACT_ATOMS: atom_id res chain seq x y z
N ASP A 1 15.09 -6.44 -9.06
CA ASP A 1 13.66 -6.82 -8.92
C ASP A 1 12.74 -6.36 -10.03
N VAL A 2 12.68 -5.08 -10.40
CA VAL A 2 11.78 -4.61 -11.48
C VAL A 2 11.98 -5.38 -12.81
N LYS A 3 13.23 -5.50 -13.29
CA LYS A 3 13.57 -6.30 -14.49
C LYS A 3 13.21 -7.78 -14.34
N TYR A 4 13.27 -8.32 -13.13
CA TYR A 4 12.89 -9.71 -12.85
C TYR A 4 11.38 -9.90 -12.99
N VAL A 5 10.57 -9.01 -12.39
CA VAL A 5 9.11 -9.04 -12.54
C VAL A 5 8.70 -8.90 -14.01
N GLU A 6 9.34 -7.99 -14.76
CA GLU A 6 9.09 -7.85 -16.19
C GLU A 6 9.39 -9.15 -16.96
N ALA A 7 10.51 -9.81 -16.67
CA ALA A 7 10.86 -11.09 -17.27
C ALA A 7 9.87 -12.21 -16.91
N VAL A 8 9.41 -12.25 -15.66
CA VAL A 8 8.37 -13.20 -15.21
C VAL A 8 7.07 -12.96 -15.95
N LEU A 9 6.59 -11.71 -16.05
CA LEU A 9 5.37 -11.37 -16.79
C LEU A 9 5.49 -11.78 -18.27
N LYS A 10 6.65 -11.53 -18.89
CA LYS A 10 6.91 -11.96 -20.28
C LYS A 10 6.86 -13.48 -20.42
N LYS A 11 7.44 -14.22 -19.48
CA LYS A 11 7.45 -15.69 -19.50
C LYS A 11 6.07 -16.29 -19.22
N LEU A 12 5.27 -15.68 -18.34
CA LEU A 12 3.89 -16.10 -18.08
C LEU A 12 2.99 -15.88 -19.29
N ALA A 13 3.11 -14.74 -19.97
CA ALA A 13 2.34 -14.46 -21.18
C ALA A 13 2.59 -15.47 -22.33
N GLN A 14 3.70 -16.19 -22.29
CA GLN A 14 4.01 -17.27 -23.24
C GLN A 14 3.48 -18.64 -22.82
N ARG A 15 3.06 -18.81 -21.56
CA ARG A 15 2.67 -20.10 -20.97
C ARG A 15 1.20 -20.20 -20.61
N VAL A 16 0.55 -19.08 -20.35
CA VAL A 16 -0.86 -19.02 -19.98
C VAL A 16 -1.58 -17.94 -20.79
N ASN A 17 -2.86 -18.15 -21.04
CA ASN A 17 -3.71 -17.11 -21.61
C ASN A 17 -4.01 -16.06 -20.51
N MET A 18 -3.24 -14.98 -20.49
CA MET A 18 -3.40 -13.89 -19.54
C MET A 18 -3.72 -12.58 -20.25
N ASP A 19 -4.53 -11.75 -19.60
CA ASP A 19 -4.77 -10.39 -20.06
C ASP A 19 -3.56 -9.51 -19.71
N ASN A 20 -2.77 -9.17 -20.73
CA ASN A 20 -1.59 -8.32 -20.58
C ASN A 20 -1.91 -6.85 -20.32
N ARG A 21 -3.19 -6.44 -20.41
CA ARG A 21 -3.64 -5.07 -20.14
C ARG A 21 -4.12 -4.89 -18.70
N HIS A 22 -4.45 -5.98 -18.00
CA HIS A 22 -5.03 -5.96 -16.66
C HIS A 22 -4.17 -6.71 -15.64
N ILE A 23 -2.89 -6.30 -15.55
CA ILE A 23 -1.95 -6.82 -14.54
C ILE A 23 -2.00 -5.89 -13.33
N PHE A 24 -2.38 -6.41 -12.17
CA PHE A 24 -2.45 -5.65 -10.92
C PHE A 24 -1.35 -6.13 -9.96
N ALA A 25 -0.86 -5.23 -9.12
CA ALA A 25 0.15 -5.56 -8.11
C ALA A 25 -0.33 -5.19 -6.70
N VAL A 26 -0.17 -6.11 -5.76
CA VAL A 26 -0.61 -5.96 -4.37
C VAL A 26 0.57 -6.23 -3.45
N GLY A 27 0.74 -5.39 -2.42
CA GLY A 27 1.84 -5.55 -1.50
C GLY A 27 1.54 -5.02 -0.10
N LEU A 28 1.97 -5.78 0.91
CA LEU A 28 1.99 -5.36 2.31
C LEU A 28 3.42 -4.98 2.71
N SER A 29 3.59 -3.90 3.49
CA SER A 29 4.87 -3.48 4.06
C SER A 29 5.94 -3.31 2.96
N ASN A 30 7.03 -4.08 2.97
CA ASN A 30 8.02 -4.14 1.89
C ASN A 30 7.44 -4.39 0.50
N GLY A 31 6.41 -5.24 0.43
CA GLY A 31 5.67 -5.42 -0.81
C GLY A 31 4.97 -4.13 -1.24
N GLY A 32 4.46 -3.33 -0.31
CA GLY A 32 3.83 -2.04 -0.57
C GLY A 32 4.77 -1.01 -1.18
N TYR A 33 6.00 -0.92 -0.68
CA TYR A 33 7.06 -0.12 -1.33
C TYR A 33 7.38 -0.63 -2.72
N PHE A 34 7.49 -1.96 -2.86
CA PHE A 34 7.87 -2.59 -4.12
C PHE A 34 6.81 -2.42 -5.21
N VAL A 35 5.52 -2.58 -4.91
CA VAL A 35 4.47 -2.42 -5.94
C VAL A 35 4.33 -0.97 -6.41
N GLN A 36 4.63 0.00 -5.56
CA GLN A 36 4.72 1.41 -5.97
C GLN A 36 5.91 1.67 -6.90
N LEU A 37 7.08 1.06 -6.62
CA LEU A 37 8.22 1.09 -7.54
C LEU A 37 7.86 0.42 -8.88
N LEU A 38 7.18 -0.73 -8.86
CA LEU A 38 6.72 -1.40 -10.08
C LEU A 38 5.78 -0.50 -10.88
N ALA A 39 4.79 0.14 -10.25
CA ALA A 39 3.88 1.05 -10.94
C ALA A 39 4.58 2.33 -11.45
N SER A 40 5.64 2.79 -10.80
CA SER A 40 6.44 3.93 -11.29
C SER A 40 7.27 3.58 -12.53
N ARG A 41 7.78 2.33 -12.62
CA ARG A 41 8.73 1.88 -13.65
C ARG A 41 8.10 1.07 -14.79
N LEU A 42 6.95 0.46 -14.55
CA LEU A 42 6.22 -0.41 -15.47
C LEU A 42 4.76 0.05 -15.61
N ASP A 43 4.52 1.36 -15.64
CA ASP A 43 3.17 1.96 -15.80
C ASP A 43 2.49 1.62 -17.14
N ASN A 44 3.25 1.11 -18.11
CA ASN A 44 2.73 0.51 -19.34
C ASN A 44 2.23 -0.94 -19.16
N ARG A 45 2.58 -1.62 -18.06
CA ARG A 45 2.20 -3.01 -17.76
C ARG A 45 1.27 -3.12 -16.56
N ILE A 46 1.51 -2.35 -15.51
CA ILE A 46 0.73 -2.38 -14.27
C ILE A 46 -0.51 -1.50 -14.42
N ALA A 47 -1.68 -2.13 -14.41
CA ALA A 47 -2.98 -1.50 -14.58
C ALA A 47 -3.51 -0.85 -13.30
N GLY A 48 -3.00 -1.26 -12.13
CA GLY A 48 -3.39 -0.70 -10.84
C GLY A 48 -2.61 -1.35 -9.69
N ILE A 49 -2.56 -0.67 -8.55
CA ILE A 49 -1.87 -1.15 -7.36
C ILE A 49 -2.74 -1.12 -6.11
N ALA A 50 -2.43 -2.02 -5.17
CA ALA A 50 -2.94 -1.98 -3.82
C ALA A 50 -1.78 -2.06 -2.81
N VAL A 51 -1.77 -1.13 -1.87
CA VAL A 51 -0.70 -0.94 -0.90
C VAL A 51 -1.29 -1.07 0.50
N VAL A 52 -0.74 -1.97 1.31
CA VAL A 52 -1.19 -2.24 2.68
C VAL A 52 -0.04 -1.99 3.65
N ALA A 53 -0.29 -1.26 4.73
CA ALA A 53 0.68 -1.01 5.80
C ALA A 53 2.06 -0.53 5.29
N SER A 54 2.05 0.41 4.34
CA SER A 54 3.26 0.95 3.71
C SER A 54 3.01 2.36 3.21
N THR A 55 4.01 3.23 3.38
CA THR A 55 4.09 4.52 2.70
C THR A 55 4.89 4.36 1.41
N ALA A 56 5.65 5.37 0.97
CA ALA A 56 6.48 5.33 -0.22
C ALA A 56 7.94 5.70 0.06
N MET A 57 8.84 5.24 -0.81
CA MET A 57 10.24 5.68 -0.86
C MET A 57 10.37 6.80 -1.91
N SER A 58 10.73 8.01 -1.49
CA SER A 58 10.79 9.19 -2.35
C SER A 58 11.76 9.01 -3.52
N GLN A 59 12.92 8.36 -3.30
CA GLN A 59 13.89 8.05 -4.36
C GLN A 59 13.36 7.04 -5.39
N ALA A 60 12.52 6.10 -4.96
CA ALA A 60 11.90 5.15 -5.88
C ALA A 60 10.88 5.83 -6.80
N LEU A 61 10.29 6.94 -6.34
CA LEU A 61 9.24 7.69 -7.02
C LEU A 61 9.73 8.99 -7.70
N SER A 62 11.00 9.37 -7.51
CA SER A 62 11.59 10.62 -8.03
C SER A 62 11.88 10.58 -9.54
N ASP A 63 11.95 9.39 -10.13
CA ASP A 63 12.13 9.19 -11.57
C ASP A 63 10.97 8.35 -12.13
N PRO A 64 9.79 8.98 -12.27
CA PRO A 64 8.59 8.33 -12.80
C PRO A 64 8.74 8.14 -14.30
N GLY A 65 8.67 6.91 -14.81
CA GLY A 65 8.82 6.60 -16.24
C GLY A 65 7.86 7.33 -17.17
N SER A 66 6.78 6.70 -17.65
CA SER A 66 5.88 7.31 -18.64
C SER A 66 4.82 8.26 -18.04
N ALA A 67 4.88 8.53 -16.73
CA ALA A 67 3.94 9.36 -15.97
C ALA A 67 2.46 9.06 -16.24
N ARG A 68 2.15 7.83 -16.71
CA ARG A 68 0.77 7.39 -16.92
C ARG A 68 0.10 7.22 -15.57
N ALA A 69 -1.19 7.59 -15.51
CA ALA A 69 -2.02 7.37 -14.34
C ALA A 69 -2.20 5.86 -14.07
N VAL A 70 -2.00 5.47 -12.82
CA VAL A 70 -2.18 4.09 -12.34
C VAL A 70 -3.11 4.13 -11.14
N PRO A 71 -4.36 3.63 -11.26
CA PRO A 71 -5.29 3.53 -10.15
C PRO A 71 -4.64 2.88 -8.92
N ALA A 72 -4.79 3.50 -7.75
CA ALA A 72 -4.15 3.05 -6.53
C ALA A 72 -5.14 2.99 -5.36
N VAL A 73 -5.06 1.92 -4.56
CA VAL A 73 -5.77 1.82 -3.29
C VAL A 73 -4.78 1.60 -2.14
N PHE A 74 -4.96 2.34 -1.05
CA PHE A 74 -4.08 2.34 0.13
C PHE A 74 -4.86 1.93 1.37
N PHE A 75 -4.27 1.08 2.21
CA PHE A 75 -4.79 0.69 3.52
C PHE A 75 -3.74 1.02 4.57
N LEU A 76 -3.99 2.08 5.36
CA LEU A 76 -2.96 2.73 6.17
C LEU A 76 -3.45 2.85 7.61
N GLY A 77 -2.68 2.28 8.54
CA GLY A 77 -2.91 2.41 9.98
C GLY A 77 -2.31 3.70 10.54
N THR A 78 -3.04 4.42 11.39
CA THR A 78 -2.51 5.64 12.03
C THR A 78 -1.54 5.35 13.17
N GLU A 79 -1.64 4.16 13.77
CA GLU A 79 -0.79 3.67 14.88
C GLU A 79 0.18 2.56 14.41
N ASP A 80 0.50 2.56 13.12
CA ASP A 80 1.51 1.69 12.55
C ASP A 80 2.91 2.11 13.04
N ALA A 81 3.38 1.44 14.09
CA ALA A 81 4.68 1.72 14.68
C ALA A 81 5.87 1.32 13.79
N LEU A 82 5.67 0.52 12.73
CA LEU A 82 6.72 0.13 11.79
C LEU A 82 6.84 1.14 10.64
N VAL A 83 5.71 1.63 10.15
CA VAL A 83 5.61 2.60 9.09
C VAL A 83 4.71 3.74 9.57
N ASN A 84 5.30 4.72 10.26
CA ASN A 84 4.54 5.80 10.87
C ASN A 84 3.83 6.65 9.82
N TRP A 85 2.58 7.02 10.10
CA TRP A 85 1.78 7.89 9.23
C TRP A 85 2.50 9.22 8.92
N SER A 86 3.09 9.86 9.94
CA SER A 86 3.55 11.25 9.88
C SER A 86 4.87 11.46 9.14
N ASP A 87 5.75 10.47 9.12
CA ASP A 87 7.06 10.61 8.47
C ASP A 87 7.48 9.37 7.66
N GLY A 88 6.67 8.31 7.66
CA GLY A 88 6.98 7.03 7.04
C GLY A 88 8.15 6.30 7.68
N LYS A 89 8.79 6.85 8.71
CA LYS A 89 10.01 6.31 9.30
C LYS A 89 9.68 5.53 10.54
N ASN A 90 10.64 4.75 11.01
CA ASN A 90 10.64 4.23 12.36
C ASN A 90 11.91 4.72 13.09
N ARG A 91 11.72 5.58 14.10
CA ARG A 91 12.83 6.10 14.93
C ARG A 91 13.35 5.08 15.96
N SER A 92 12.66 3.97 16.16
CA SER A 92 12.90 2.99 17.22
C SER A 92 12.76 1.52 16.77
N LEU A 93 12.95 1.22 15.48
CA LEU A 93 12.69 -0.11 14.88
C LEU A 93 13.47 -1.23 15.58
N GLY A 94 14.62 -0.92 16.20
CA GLY A 94 15.35 -1.85 17.09
C GLY A 94 14.59 -2.17 18.39
N ARG A 95 14.14 -1.14 19.12
CA ARG A 95 13.35 -1.33 20.37
C ARG A 95 11.96 -1.92 20.10
N TYR A 96 11.43 -1.74 18.88
CA TYR A 96 10.17 -2.34 18.47
C TYR A 96 10.35 -3.82 18.15
N ALA A 97 11.40 -4.21 17.42
CA ALA A 97 11.72 -5.62 17.18
C ALA A 97 11.81 -6.42 18.49
N ASP A 98 12.46 -5.85 19.51
CA ASP A 98 12.52 -6.39 20.87
C ASP A 98 11.13 -6.45 21.53
N LYS A 99 10.27 -5.44 21.31
CA LYS A 99 8.92 -5.38 21.91
C LYS A 99 7.93 -6.35 21.29
N VAL A 100 8.00 -6.64 19.99
CA VAL A 100 7.04 -7.51 19.29
C VAL A 100 7.60 -8.89 18.93
N GLY A 101 8.80 -9.25 19.41
CA GLY A 101 9.41 -10.55 19.16
C GLY A 101 9.85 -10.76 17.71
N LEU A 102 10.15 -9.67 17.00
CA LEU A 102 10.68 -9.69 15.63
C LEU A 102 12.22 -9.65 15.66
N GLU A 103 12.85 -10.46 16.51
CA GLU A 103 14.32 -10.52 16.71
C GLU A 103 15.10 -10.92 15.44
N GLY A 104 14.42 -11.25 14.34
CA GLY A 104 14.98 -11.64 13.05
C GLY A 104 14.92 -10.58 11.93
N ILE A 105 14.57 -9.32 12.21
CA ILE A 105 14.62 -8.28 11.15
C ILE A 105 16.08 -8.02 10.78
N ASP A 106 16.41 -8.27 9.50
CA ASP A 106 17.76 -8.11 8.95
C ASP A 106 18.33 -6.71 9.29
N PRO A 107 19.52 -6.63 9.92
CA PRO A 107 20.28 -5.40 10.13
C PRO A 107 20.42 -4.51 8.88
N ASN A 108 20.36 -5.08 7.67
CA ASN A 108 20.38 -4.34 6.41
C ASN A 108 19.07 -3.60 6.12
N PHE A 109 17.95 -4.00 6.73
CA PHE A 109 16.69 -3.26 6.66
C PHE A 109 16.85 -1.84 7.23
N TYR A 110 17.61 -1.72 8.31
CA TYR A 110 17.98 -0.43 8.92
C TYR A 110 18.92 0.41 8.03
N LYS A 111 19.75 -0.25 7.20
CA LYS A 111 20.59 0.44 6.21
C LYS A 111 19.76 0.93 5.02
N LEU A 112 18.83 0.12 4.50
CA LEU A 112 17.87 0.57 3.48
C LEU A 112 17.03 1.76 3.97
N ALA A 113 16.62 1.75 5.24
CA ALA A 113 15.94 2.89 5.85
C ALA A 113 16.80 4.18 5.90
N ARG A 114 18.14 4.06 5.93
CA ARG A 114 19.12 5.16 5.92
C ARG A 114 19.44 5.68 4.51
N TYR A 115 19.20 4.91 3.44
CA TYR A 115 19.57 5.34 2.08
C TYR A 115 18.59 6.33 1.44
N GLY A 116 17.42 6.58 2.05
CA GLY A 116 16.61 7.75 1.72
C GLY A 116 15.10 7.55 1.81
N GLY A 117 14.46 8.48 2.54
CA GLY A 117 13.28 9.16 2.00
C GLY A 117 11.94 8.47 2.13
N TRP A 118 11.60 7.92 3.29
CA TRP A 118 10.22 7.51 3.56
C TRP A 118 9.35 8.78 3.55
N MET A 119 8.29 8.74 2.76
CA MET A 119 7.27 9.78 2.71
C MET A 119 6.31 9.58 3.86
N SER A 120 5.75 10.67 4.39
CA SER A 120 4.53 10.57 5.18
C SER A 120 3.42 9.93 4.33
N ALA A 121 2.42 9.36 4.98
CA ALA A 121 1.22 8.87 4.31
C ALA A 121 0.57 10.00 3.48
N ASP A 122 0.51 11.20 4.04
CA ASP A 122 -0.07 12.38 3.38
C ASP A 122 0.73 12.79 2.14
N ASP A 123 2.08 12.82 2.22
CA ASP A 123 2.92 13.12 1.05
C ASP A 123 2.79 12.05 -0.03
N MET A 124 2.71 10.77 0.35
CA MET A 124 2.51 9.68 -0.60
C MET A 124 1.16 9.82 -1.32
N ILE A 125 0.08 10.10 -0.57
CA ILE A 125 -1.25 10.32 -1.15
C ILE A 125 -1.22 11.53 -2.09
N ALA A 126 -0.56 12.63 -1.68
CA ALA A 126 -0.38 13.81 -2.53
C ALA A 126 0.40 13.50 -3.81
N TYR A 127 1.45 12.67 -3.73
CA TYR A 127 2.19 12.22 -4.90
C TYR A 127 1.32 11.43 -5.86
N TRP A 128 0.58 10.42 -5.37
CA TRP A 128 -0.22 9.55 -6.24
C TRP A 128 -1.41 10.28 -6.87
N THR A 129 -2.08 11.14 -6.11
CA THR A 129 -3.15 11.99 -6.65
C THR A 129 -2.62 12.96 -7.71
N LYS A 130 -1.46 13.58 -7.48
CA LYS A 130 -0.79 14.45 -8.46
C LYS A 130 -0.36 13.67 -9.71
N ARG A 131 0.30 12.51 -9.53
CA ARG A 131 0.76 11.65 -10.62
C ARG A 131 -0.41 11.20 -11.50
N ASN A 132 -1.50 10.77 -10.87
CA ASN A 132 -2.68 10.30 -11.59
C ASN A 132 -3.51 11.43 -12.18
N ARG A 133 -3.26 12.69 -11.79
CA ARG A 133 -4.12 13.83 -12.13
C ARG A 133 -5.55 13.59 -11.65
N SER A 134 -5.68 13.05 -10.44
CA SER A 134 -6.96 12.79 -9.79
C SER A 134 -7.72 14.10 -9.60
N THR A 135 -9.01 14.11 -9.90
CA THR A 135 -9.89 15.27 -9.72
C THR A 135 -10.53 15.28 -8.34
N GLY A 136 -10.78 16.47 -7.79
CA GLY A 136 -11.44 16.66 -6.49
C GLY A 136 -10.47 16.75 -5.31
N SER A 137 -10.97 17.20 -4.15
CA SER A 137 -10.18 17.42 -2.93
C SER A 137 -10.16 16.22 -1.97
N GLY A 138 -10.70 15.06 -2.40
CA GLY A 138 -10.91 13.89 -1.55
C GLY A 138 -12.33 13.89 -0.97
N GLN A 139 -13.16 12.94 -1.39
CA GLN A 139 -14.46 12.70 -0.76
C GLN A 139 -14.26 11.69 0.37
N GLU A 140 -14.48 12.13 1.61
CA GLU A 140 -14.37 11.27 2.79
C GLU A 140 -15.73 10.68 3.20
N SER A 141 -15.71 9.41 3.60
CA SER A 141 -16.84 8.72 4.19
C SER A 141 -16.38 7.78 5.32
N LEU A 142 -17.22 7.59 6.31
CA LEU A 142 -16.96 6.68 7.42
C LEU A 142 -17.51 5.29 7.09
N MET A 143 -16.68 4.27 7.25
CA MET A 143 -17.12 2.88 7.08
C MET A 143 -17.90 2.41 8.33
N PRO A 144 -18.78 1.40 8.18
CA PRO A 144 -19.42 0.75 9.31
C PRO A 144 -18.39 0.17 10.29
N ASP A 145 -18.65 0.37 11.58
CA ASP A 145 -17.89 -0.21 12.70
C ASP A 145 -18.62 -1.48 13.14
N THR A 146 -18.22 -2.61 12.54
CA THR A 146 -18.84 -3.92 12.75
C THR A 146 -18.14 -4.70 13.85
N ASN A 147 -16.91 -4.34 14.22
CA ASN A 147 -16.18 -4.93 15.33
C ASN A 147 -15.60 -3.87 16.28
N ARG A 148 -16.42 -3.46 17.26
CA ARG A 148 -16.05 -2.46 18.26
C ARG A 148 -14.94 -2.90 19.23
N GLU A 149 -14.58 -4.18 19.27
CA GLU A 149 -13.59 -4.71 20.20
C GLU A 149 -12.15 -4.51 19.71
N ASP A 150 -11.96 -4.25 18.41
CA ASP A 150 -10.63 -3.96 17.86
C ASP A 150 -10.15 -2.53 18.19
N GLY A 151 -11.08 -1.63 18.54
CA GLY A 151 -10.82 -0.25 18.92
C GLY A 151 -10.43 0.65 17.74
N MET A 152 -10.74 0.25 16.51
CA MET A 152 -10.36 0.94 15.28
C MET A 152 -11.57 1.55 14.59
N ARG A 153 -11.32 2.52 13.70
CA ARG A 153 -12.34 3.08 12.80
C ARG A 153 -11.75 3.28 11.41
N VAL A 154 -12.54 3.03 10.38
CA VAL A 154 -12.08 3.17 8.99
C VAL A 154 -12.76 4.36 8.32
N ARG A 155 -11.95 5.30 7.83
CA ARG A 155 -12.36 6.36 6.91
C ARG A 155 -11.91 6.01 5.49
N ARG A 156 -12.84 6.05 4.55
CA ARG A 156 -12.56 5.91 3.12
C ARG A 156 -12.52 7.30 2.48
N ILE A 157 -11.40 7.62 1.85
CA ILE A 157 -11.16 8.89 1.15
C ILE A 157 -10.93 8.57 -0.33
N GLU A 158 -11.68 9.21 -1.21
CA GLU A 158 -11.66 8.93 -2.65
C GLU A 158 -11.28 10.17 -3.45
N TYR A 159 -10.29 10.03 -4.33
CA TYR A 159 -9.84 11.06 -5.27
C TYR A 159 -9.97 10.54 -6.70
N GLY A 160 -10.39 11.41 -7.63
CA GLY A 160 -10.55 11.02 -9.03
C GLY A 160 -11.62 9.94 -9.24
N SER A 161 -11.61 9.34 -10.42
CA SER A 161 -12.51 8.22 -10.79
C SER A 161 -11.91 7.43 -11.95
N ARG A 162 -12.37 6.19 -12.19
CA ARG A 162 -11.87 5.38 -13.33
C ARG A 162 -10.33 5.29 -13.30
N GLY A 163 -9.67 5.42 -14.45
CA GLY A 163 -8.22 5.26 -14.61
C GLY A 163 -7.31 6.23 -13.85
N ASN A 164 -7.83 7.26 -13.17
CA ASN A 164 -7.05 8.15 -12.31
C ASN A 164 -7.40 8.07 -10.81
N ALA A 165 -8.14 7.04 -10.40
CA ALA A 165 -8.61 6.93 -9.03
C ALA A 165 -7.46 6.72 -8.02
N VAL A 166 -7.58 7.35 -6.86
CA VAL A 166 -6.80 7.04 -5.66
C VAL A 166 -7.79 6.88 -4.51
N THR A 167 -7.82 5.70 -3.89
CA THR A 167 -8.68 5.40 -2.74
C THR A 167 -7.82 5.13 -1.51
N VAL A 168 -8.13 5.76 -0.39
CA VAL A 168 -7.41 5.57 0.88
C VAL A 168 -8.38 5.07 1.93
N TYR A 169 -8.07 3.92 2.52
CA TYR A 169 -8.66 3.43 3.75
C TYR A 169 -7.72 3.83 4.90
N LYS A 170 -8.02 4.95 5.54
CA LYS A 170 -7.36 5.40 6.77
C LYS A 170 -7.98 4.65 7.95
N ILE A 171 -7.17 3.87 8.64
CA ILE A 171 -7.57 3.03 9.76
C ILE A 171 -7.08 3.70 11.04
N GLU A 172 -7.96 4.46 11.67
CA GLU A 172 -7.71 5.12 12.95
C GLU A 172 -7.51 4.04 14.03
N GLY A 173 -6.41 4.12 14.77
CA GLY A 173 -5.99 3.06 15.70
C GLY A 173 -5.35 1.85 15.02
N GLY A 174 -5.33 1.81 13.68
CA GLY A 174 -4.79 0.70 12.89
C GLY A 174 -3.29 0.52 13.04
N MET A 175 -2.86 -0.74 13.13
CA MET A 175 -1.44 -1.14 13.28
C MET A 175 -0.90 -1.78 11.98
N HIS A 176 0.36 -2.24 12.01
CA HIS A 176 1.05 -2.87 10.88
C HIS A 176 0.50 -4.26 10.52
N SER A 177 -0.68 -4.31 9.91
CA SER A 177 -1.41 -5.54 9.66
C SER A 177 -2.19 -5.50 8.36
N TRP A 178 -2.65 -6.67 7.91
CA TRP A 178 -3.59 -6.79 6.81
C TRP A 178 -5.03 -6.71 7.34
N PRO A 179 -5.84 -5.69 6.98
CA PRO A 179 -7.20 -5.55 7.47
C PRO A 179 -8.09 -6.75 7.09
N GLY A 180 -8.77 -7.32 8.09
CA GLY A 180 -9.58 -8.53 7.99
C GLY A 180 -8.80 -9.83 8.20
N ALA A 181 -7.50 -9.76 8.50
CA ALA A 181 -6.72 -10.93 8.89
C ALA A 181 -7.00 -11.32 10.35
N LEU A 182 -6.96 -12.62 10.64
CA LEU A 182 -7.12 -13.13 12.00
C LEU A 182 -6.05 -12.55 12.93
N THR A 183 -6.49 -11.96 14.05
CA THR A 183 -5.58 -11.58 15.13
C THR A 183 -5.36 -12.79 16.04
N LEU A 184 -4.14 -13.32 16.09
CA LEU A 184 -3.82 -14.48 16.91
C LEU A 184 -3.80 -14.12 18.41
N PRO A 185 -4.27 -15.01 19.31
CA PRO A 185 -4.16 -14.80 20.76
C PRO A 185 -2.73 -14.47 21.19
N GLY A 186 -2.55 -13.42 21.98
CA GLY A 186 -1.23 -12.95 22.43
C GLY A 186 -0.48 -12.06 21.43
N SER A 187 -1.00 -11.84 20.23
CA SER A 187 -0.41 -10.88 19.28
C SER A 187 -0.47 -9.45 19.84
N LYS A 188 0.65 -8.76 19.75
CA LYS A 188 0.74 -7.32 20.08
C LYS A 188 0.32 -6.43 18.90
N ILE A 189 0.21 -7.00 17.71
CA ILE A 189 -0.29 -6.32 16.50
C ILE A 189 -1.72 -6.81 16.27
N LYS A 190 -2.67 -5.87 16.35
CA LYS A 190 -4.07 -6.13 16.05
C LYS A 190 -4.37 -5.76 14.60
N SER A 191 -5.28 -6.50 13.98
CA SER A 191 -5.83 -6.17 12.66
C SER A 191 -7.23 -5.63 12.80
N CYS A 192 -7.53 -4.56 12.04
CA CYS A 192 -8.89 -4.04 11.87
C CYS A 192 -9.79 -5.14 11.29
N GLN A 193 -10.91 -5.40 11.95
CA GLN A 193 -11.89 -6.42 11.55
C GLN A 193 -13.15 -5.82 10.88
N ASP A 194 -13.25 -4.49 10.79
CA ASP A 194 -14.37 -3.80 10.13
C ASP A 194 -14.39 -3.99 8.61
N ILE A 195 -13.22 -4.22 8.01
CA ILE A 195 -13.05 -4.32 6.56
C ILE A 195 -12.22 -5.55 6.18
N ASN A 196 -12.53 -6.13 5.03
CA ASN A 196 -11.68 -7.13 4.38
C ASN A 196 -10.90 -6.45 3.24
N ALA A 197 -9.60 -6.21 3.44
CA ALA A 197 -8.78 -5.56 2.42
C ALA A 197 -8.71 -6.36 1.13
N GLY A 198 -8.69 -7.70 1.18
CA GLY A 198 -8.66 -8.55 -0.01
C GLY A 198 -9.91 -8.36 -0.89
N GLU A 199 -11.10 -8.34 -0.28
CA GLU A 199 -12.34 -8.08 -1.00
C GLU A 199 -12.41 -6.66 -1.57
N LEU A 200 -11.96 -5.67 -0.81
CA LEU A 200 -11.96 -4.27 -1.24
C LEU A 200 -10.96 -4.03 -2.38
N ILE A 201 -9.79 -4.67 -2.33
CA ILE A 201 -8.80 -4.65 -3.41
C ILE A 201 -9.38 -5.28 -4.68
N TRP A 202 -10.04 -6.44 -4.55
CA TRP A 202 -10.69 -7.08 -5.69
C TRP A 202 -11.80 -6.21 -6.29
N LYS A 203 -12.67 -5.64 -5.45
CA LYS A 203 -13.72 -4.70 -5.89
C LYS A 203 -13.12 -3.49 -6.59
N PHE A 204 -12.03 -2.92 -6.07
CA PHE A 204 -11.32 -1.80 -6.68
C PHE A 204 -10.78 -2.16 -8.06
N PHE A 205 -10.00 -3.24 -8.20
CA PHE A 205 -9.42 -3.64 -9.48
C PHE A 205 -10.46 -3.97 -10.54
N ARG A 206 -11.60 -4.56 -10.17
CA ARG A 206 -12.69 -4.85 -11.10
C ARG A 206 -13.27 -3.62 -11.80
N LEU A 207 -13.13 -2.43 -11.22
CA LEU A 207 -13.56 -1.17 -11.86
C LEU A 207 -12.66 -0.76 -13.03
N TYR A 208 -11.49 -1.40 -13.17
CA TYR A 208 -10.45 -1.05 -14.14
C TYR A 208 -10.00 -2.25 -14.98
N ALA A 209 -10.76 -3.36 -14.93
CA ALA A 209 -10.42 -4.62 -15.56
C ALA A 209 -11.15 -4.87 -16.90
N TRP A 210 -11.88 -3.89 -17.45
CA TRP A 210 -12.76 -4.07 -18.61
C TRP A 210 -12.83 -2.82 -19.49
#